data_AF-A0AAN1NSG6-F1
#
_entry.id   AF-A0AAN1NSG6-F1
#
_cell.length_a   1.000
_cell.length_b   1.000
_cell.length_c   1.000
_cell.angle_alpha   90.00
_cell.angle_beta   90.00
_cell.angle_gamma   90.00
#
_symmetry.space_group_name_H-M   'P 1'
#
loop_
_entity.id
_entity.type
_entity.pdbx_description
1 polymer ?
#
loop_
_entity_poly.entity_id
_entity_poly.type
_entity_poly.pdbx_seq_one_letter_code
_entity_poly.pdbx_strand_id
1 'polypeptide(L)'
;MQLIKTEYALNSGYPIVRRTLEDKKKLVKQPGFGPESCCAVVEYRLRGNIRYAFGNSQMHVSMPPGIYTHNWVKLHGEMAALVAAINRIERFSTDDVIPITGAYIELRPCEANCLQALHNILPEDANVYYSFDHPTQLDEWKLRAHELCHV
;
A
#
# COMPACT_ATOMS: atom_id res chain seq x y z
N MET A 1 6.91 -6.56 13.57
CA MET A 1 5.97 -6.56 12.44
C MET A 1 6.03 -7.95 11.81
N GLN A 2 4.91 -8.51 11.37
CA GLN A 2 4.86 -9.81 10.69
C GLN A 2 4.49 -9.64 9.21
N LEU A 3 5.26 -10.26 8.31
CA LEU A 3 4.91 -10.39 6.90
C LEU A 3 4.06 -11.64 6.68
N ILE A 4 2.90 -11.49 6.05
CA ILE A 4 1.93 -12.57 5.82
C ILE A 4 1.63 -12.65 4.32
N LYS A 5 2.01 -13.75 3.68
CA LYS A 5 1.66 -14.00 2.28
C LYS A 5 0.18 -14.39 2.17
N THR A 6 -0.55 -13.78 1.24
CA THR A 6 -1.99 -13.98 1.02
C THR A 6 -2.29 -14.15 -0.46
N GLU A 7 -3.45 -14.72 -0.77
CA GLU A 7 -3.96 -14.76 -2.14
C GLU A 7 -4.40 -13.37 -2.63
N TYR A 8 -4.16 -13.12 -3.92
CA TYR A 8 -4.64 -11.94 -4.65
C TYR A 8 -6.08 -12.15 -5.12
N ALA A 9 -7.05 -12.02 -4.21
CA ALA A 9 -8.45 -12.37 -4.52
C ALA A 9 -9.49 -11.44 -3.87
N LEU A 10 -10.53 -11.07 -4.64
CA LEU A 10 -11.65 -10.25 -4.17
C LEU A 10 -12.53 -10.93 -3.10
N ASN A 11 -12.44 -12.26 -3.00
CA ASN A 11 -13.09 -13.07 -1.97
C ASN A 11 -12.14 -13.48 -0.84
N SER A 12 -10.95 -12.85 -0.73
CA SER A 12 -9.98 -13.14 0.33
C SER A 12 -10.60 -13.06 1.73
N GLY A 13 -10.19 -13.97 2.61
CA GLY A 13 -10.59 -13.96 4.03
C GLY A 13 -10.16 -12.69 4.77
N TYR A 14 -9.19 -11.94 4.24
CA TYR A 14 -8.69 -10.71 4.83
C TYR A 14 -9.43 -9.48 4.27
N PRO A 15 -10.19 -8.72 5.10
CA PRO A 15 -10.92 -7.54 4.64
C PRO A 15 -10.04 -6.49 3.97
N ILE A 16 -8.82 -6.30 4.48
CA ILE A 16 -7.84 -5.34 3.96
C ILE A 16 -7.42 -5.66 2.50
N VAL A 17 -7.29 -6.95 2.16
CA VAL A 17 -6.96 -7.42 0.80
C VAL A 17 -8.11 -7.09 -0.13
N ARG A 18 -9.32 -7.58 0.18
CA ARG A 18 -10.52 -7.37 -0.64
C ARG A 18 -10.76 -5.90 -0.93
N ARG A 19 -10.67 -5.07 0.11
CA ARG A 19 -10.87 -3.62 0.00
C ARG A 19 -9.86 -2.98 -0.93
N THR A 20 -8.59 -3.37 -0.84
CA THR A 20 -7.53 -2.83 -1.71
C THR A 20 -7.78 -3.17 -3.17
N LEU A 21 -8.16 -4.43 -3.44
CA LEU A 21 -8.42 -4.88 -4.82
C LEU A 21 -9.68 -4.23 -5.41
N GLU A 22 -10.72 -4.03 -4.60
CA GLU A 22 -11.90 -3.25 -4.97
C GLU A 22 -11.55 -1.78 -5.27
N ASP A 23 -10.70 -1.15 -4.45
CA ASP A 23 -10.24 0.22 -4.68
C ASP A 23 -9.40 0.31 -5.96
N LYS A 24 -8.47 -0.64 -6.20
CA LYS A 24 -7.67 -0.72 -7.43
C LYS A 24 -8.55 -0.81 -8.68
N LYS A 25 -9.55 -1.72 -8.68
CA LYS A 25 -10.48 -1.89 -9.80
C LYS A 25 -11.25 -0.62 -10.17
N LYS A 26 -11.56 0.22 -9.17
CA LYS A 26 -12.22 1.51 -9.39
C LYS A 26 -11.26 2.57 -9.90
N LEU A 27 -10.06 2.60 -9.32
CA LEU A 27 -9.08 3.64 -9.59
C LEU A 27 -8.33 3.44 -10.91
N VAL A 28 -8.22 2.21 -11.44
CA VAL A 28 -7.50 1.91 -12.70
C VAL A 28 -8.03 2.68 -13.92
N LYS A 29 -9.21 3.28 -13.81
CA LYS A 29 -9.81 4.13 -14.84
C LYS A 29 -9.32 5.58 -14.77
N GLN A 30 -8.53 5.94 -13.76
CA GLN A 30 -8.03 7.30 -13.56
C GLN A 30 -6.73 7.55 -14.34
N PRO A 31 -6.53 8.76 -14.89
CA PRO A 31 -5.28 9.12 -15.54
C PRO A 31 -4.06 8.89 -14.63
N GLY A 32 -3.04 8.21 -15.15
CA GLY A 32 -1.78 7.97 -14.43
C GLY A 32 -1.76 6.76 -13.49
N PHE A 33 -2.86 6.00 -13.40
CA PHE A 33 -2.90 4.74 -12.65
C PHE A 33 -3.41 3.61 -13.55
N GLY A 34 -2.53 2.66 -13.84
CA GLY A 34 -2.82 1.51 -14.70
C GLY A 34 -2.90 0.19 -13.92
N PRO A 35 -3.21 -0.93 -14.58
CA PRO A 35 -3.28 -2.25 -13.96
C PRO A 35 -1.94 -2.62 -13.32
N GLU A 36 -0.85 -2.33 -14.02
CA GLU A 36 0.53 -2.52 -13.54
C GLU A 36 1.01 -1.39 -12.60
N SER A 37 0.11 -0.60 -12.02
CA SER A 37 0.47 0.27 -10.91
C SER A 37 0.28 -0.50 -9.60
N CYS A 38 1.39 -0.77 -8.91
CA CYS A 38 1.38 -1.40 -7.60
C CYS A 38 0.60 -0.51 -6.62
N CYS A 39 -0.24 -1.11 -5.80
CA CYS A 39 -0.98 -0.42 -4.76
C CYS A 39 -0.84 -1.08 -3.40
N ALA A 40 -1.19 -0.31 -2.39
CA ALA A 40 -1.20 -0.71 -1.01
C ALA A 40 -2.34 -0.02 -0.27
N VAL A 41 -2.69 -0.57 0.87
CA VAL A 41 -3.55 0.10 1.85
C VAL A 41 -2.93 -0.02 3.24
N VAL A 42 -3.08 1.03 4.02
CA VAL A 42 -2.73 1.03 5.46
C VAL A 42 -4.02 1.12 6.25
N GLU A 43 -4.20 0.18 7.18
CA GLU A 43 -5.30 0.15 8.13
C GLU A 43 -4.87 0.84 9.44
N TYR A 44 -5.71 1.73 9.95
CA TYR A 44 -5.44 2.45 11.18
C TYR A 44 -6.73 2.75 11.95
N ARG A 45 -6.64 2.94 13.26
CA ARG A 45 -7.77 3.35 14.09
C ARG A 45 -7.81 4.86 14.24
N LEU A 46 -8.98 5.46 14.04
CA LEU A 46 -9.17 6.89 14.30
C LEU A 46 -10.51 7.09 14.99
N ARG A 47 -10.49 7.67 16.20
CA ARG A 47 -11.68 7.90 17.04
C ARG A 47 -12.51 6.62 17.21
N GLY A 48 -11.85 5.52 17.58
CA GLY A 48 -12.48 4.21 17.79
C GLY A 48 -12.88 3.45 16.51
N ASN A 49 -12.75 4.05 15.33
CA ASN A 49 -13.16 3.42 14.06
C ASN A 49 -11.96 2.94 13.25
N ILE A 50 -12.09 1.79 12.61
CA ILE A 50 -11.11 1.32 11.63
C ILE A 50 -11.25 2.14 10.34
N ARG A 51 -10.13 2.66 9.85
CA ARG A 51 -9.99 3.46 8.65
C ARG A 51 -8.88 2.89 7.78
N TYR A 52 -8.90 3.31 6.52
CA TYR A 52 -7.98 2.82 5.51
C TYR A 52 -7.47 3.98 4.67
N ALA A 53 -6.17 3.97 4.40
CA ALA A 53 -5.52 4.88 3.47
C ALA A 53 -4.96 4.07 2.31
N PHE A 54 -5.51 4.30 1.12
CA PHE A 54 -5.03 3.70 -0.12
C PHE A 54 -3.88 4.53 -0.68
N GLY A 55 -2.88 3.85 -1.23
CA GLY A 55 -1.79 4.45 -1.98
C GLY A 55 -1.42 3.59 -3.18
N ASN A 56 -0.99 4.24 -4.24
CA ASN A 56 -0.49 3.58 -5.44
C ASN A 56 0.87 4.13 -5.84
N SER A 57 1.64 3.31 -6.53
CA SER A 57 2.84 3.76 -7.19
C SER A 57 2.46 4.83 -8.21
N GLN A 58 3.20 5.94 -8.17
CA GLN A 58 3.10 7.02 -9.13
C GLN A 58 4.35 7.05 -10.02
N MET A 59 4.84 5.87 -10.43
CA MET A 59 6.08 5.73 -11.22
C MET A 59 6.07 6.54 -12.52
N HIS A 60 4.89 6.81 -13.08
CA HIS A 60 4.73 7.60 -14.29
C HIS A 60 4.60 9.12 -14.05
N VAL A 61 4.55 9.56 -12.79
CA VAL A 61 4.44 10.98 -12.45
C VAL A 61 5.83 11.55 -12.25
N SER A 62 6.18 12.55 -13.06
CA SER A 62 7.42 13.31 -12.89
C SER A 62 7.41 14.03 -11.54
N MET A 63 8.35 13.68 -10.67
CA MET A 63 8.53 14.33 -9.38
C MET A 63 9.33 15.63 -9.54
N PRO A 64 8.83 16.80 -9.10
CA PRO A 64 9.59 18.04 -9.17
C PRO A 64 10.89 17.93 -8.35
N PRO A 65 12.01 18.47 -8.85
CA PRO A 65 13.29 18.41 -8.14
C PRO A 65 13.22 19.16 -6.81
N GLY A 66 13.86 18.62 -5.77
CA GLY A 66 14.07 19.31 -4.49
C GLY A 66 12.91 19.25 -3.48
N ILE A 67 11.78 18.60 -3.79
CA ILE A 67 10.64 18.49 -2.84
C ILE A 67 10.87 17.37 -1.80
N TYR A 68 11.56 16.30 -2.17
CA TYR A 68 11.91 15.19 -1.26
C TYR A 68 13.38 14.83 -1.40
N THR A 69 14.06 14.59 -0.27
CA THR A 69 15.41 14.00 -0.25
C THR A 69 15.43 12.64 -0.95
N HIS A 70 14.30 11.92 -0.91
CA HIS A 70 14.14 10.59 -1.47
C HIS A 70 12.78 10.40 -2.15
N ASN A 71 12.73 10.54 -3.49
CA ASN A 71 11.49 10.44 -4.28
C ASN A 71 10.81 9.06 -4.20
N TRP A 72 11.53 7.99 -3.80
CA TRP A 72 10.99 6.63 -3.74
C TRP A 72 9.77 6.50 -2.80
N VAL A 73 9.67 7.36 -1.78
CA VAL A 73 8.54 7.41 -0.82
C VAL A 73 7.20 7.72 -1.49
N LYS A 74 7.18 8.42 -2.64
CA LYS A 74 5.94 8.62 -3.42
C LYS A 74 5.81 7.69 -4.62
N LEU A 75 6.90 7.06 -5.04
CA LEU A 75 6.92 6.17 -6.19
C LEU A 75 6.48 4.75 -5.84
N HIS A 76 6.58 4.35 -4.58
CA HIS A 76 6.17 3.03 -4.07
C HIS A 76 4.79 3.10 -3.42
N GLY A 77 3.91 2.15 -3.76
CA GLY A 77 2.51 2.16 -3.33
C GLY A 77 2.36 2.09 -1.81
N GLU A 78 3.19 1.27 -1.16
CA GLU A 78 3.24 1.11 0.29
C GLU A 78 3.59 2.41 1.02
N MET A 79 4.54 3.17 0.47
CA MET A 79 4.96 4.44 1.07
C MET A 79 3.94 5.55 0.82
N ALA A 80 3.36 5.59 -0.38
CA ALA A 80 2.25 6.50 -0.68
C ALA A 80 1.06 6.26 0.26
N ALA A 81 0.74 4.99 0.56
CA ALA A 81 -0.33 4.63 1.48
C ALA A 81 -0.03 5.04 2.93
N LEU A 82 1.20 4.82 3.40
CA LEU A 82 1.66 5.27 4.72
C LEU A 82 1.59 6.78 4.87
N VAL A 83 2.12 7.54 3.91
CA VAL A 83 2.06 9.00 3.92
C VAL A 83 0.61 9.48 3.94
N ALA A 84 -0.28 8.85 3.17
CA ALA A 84 -1.70 9.17 3.21
C ALA A 84 -2.35 8.85 4.56
N ALA A 85 -1.94 7.77 5.24
CA ALA A 85 -2.42 7.42 6.58
C ALA A 85 -1.96 8.44 7.61
N ILE A 86 -0.66 8.70 7.68
CA ILE A 86 -0.03 9.63 8.64
C ILE A 86 -0.64 11.02 8.52
N ASN A 87 -0.70 11.57 7.31
CA ASN A 87 -1.32 12.88 7.07
C ASN A 87 -2.77 12.95 7.54
N ARG A 88 -3.54 11.86 7.44
CA ARG A 88 -4.92 11.83 7.94
C ARG A 88 -4.95 11.72 9.46
N ILE A 89 -4.07 10.93 10.06
CA ILE A 89 -3.99 10.74 11.51
C ILE A 89 -3.62 12.07 12.18
N GLU A 90 -2.55 12.73 11.74
CA GLU A 90 -2.07 14.00 12.31
C GLU A 90 -3.10 15.13 12.20
N ARG A 91 -3.94 15.12 11.17
CA ARG A 91 -5.03 16.11 11.02
C ARG A 91 -6.14 15.94 12.05
N PHE A 92 -6.32 14.75 12.62
CA PHE A 92 -7.49 14.40 13.42
C PHE A 92 -7.16 13.82 14.80
N SER A 93 -5.88 13.64 15.11
CA SER A 93 -5.33 13.16 16.37
C SER A 93 -4.07 13.94 16.73
N THR A 94 -3.89 14.24 18.01
CA THR A 94 -2.66 14.83 18.58
C THR A 94 -1.87 13.80 19.39
N ASP A 95 -2.27 12.53 19.34
CA ASP A 95 -1.56 11.45 20.04
C ASP A 95 -0.24 11.16 19.33
N ASP A 96 0.84 11.00 20.11
CA ASP A 96 2.18 10.72 19.58
C ASP A 96 2.30 9.33 18.94
N VAL A 97 1.36 8.41 19.23
CA VAL A 97 1.36 7.04 18.71
C VAL A 97 0.48 6.98 17.47
N ILE A 98 1.07 6.66 16.33
CA ILE A 98 0.36 6.44 15.08
C ILE A 98 -0.42 5.12 15.18
N PRO A 99 -1.77 5.13 15.21
CA PRO A 99 -2.59 3.96 15.50
C PRO A 99 -2.77 3.04 14.27
N ILE A 100 -1.69 2.73 13.56
CA ILE A 100 -1.70 1.78 12.43
C ILE A 100 -1.79 0.36 12.98
N THR A 101 -2.70 -0.44 12.43
CA THR A 101 -2.97 -1.82 12.85
C THR A 101 -2.53 -2.85 11.81
N GLY A 102 -2.33 -2.45 10.56
CA GLY A 102 -1.80 -3.32 9.53
C GLY A 102 -1.69 -2.66 8.17
N ALA A 103 -1.15 -3.39 7.20
CA ALA A 103 -1.07 -2.96 5.80
C ALA A 103 -1.28 -4.13 4.86
N TYR A 104 -1.75 -3.86 3.64
CA TYR A 104 -1.67 -4.81 2.53
C TYR A 104 -0.94 -4.16 1.37
N ILE A 105 -0.04 -4.90 0.74
CA ILE A 105 0.86 -4.43 -0.33
C ILE A 105 0.89 -5.52 -1.40
N GLU A 106 0.59 -5.21 -2.66
CA GLU A 106 0.47 -6.26 -3.69
C GLU A 106 1.76 -7.06 -3.87
N LEU A 107 2.88 -6.36 -4.02
CA LEU A 107 4.22 -6.90 -4.14
C LEU A 107 4.94 -6.82 -2.80
N ARG A 108 5.72 -7.85 -2.45
CA ARG A 108 6.54 -7.83 -1.25
C ARG A 108 7.40 -6.54 -1.23
N PRO A 109 7.39 -5.77 -0.13
CA PRO A 109 8.17 -4.54 -0.03
C PRO A 109 9.65 -4.78 -0.30
N CYS A 110 10.31 -3.82 -0.96
CA CYS A 110 11.74 -3.96 -1.22
C CYS A 110 12.55 -3.90 0.10
N GLU A 111 13.49 -4.84 0.24
CA GLU A 111 14.33 -5.00 1.44
C GLU A 111 15.21 -3.76 1.69
N ALA A 112 15.63 -3.07 0.63
CA ALA A 112 16.57 -1.95 0.72
C ALA A 112 15.98 -0.70 1.37
N ASN A 113 14.68 -0.41 1.14
CA ASN A 113 14.08 0.87 1.55
C ASN A 113 12.73 0.68 2.22
N CYS A 114 11.78 0.04 1.54
CA CYS A 114 10.39 0.03 1.98
C CYS A 114 10.18 -0.85 3.21
N LEU A 115 10.86 -2.00 3.29
CA LEU A 115 10.77 -2.85 4.47
C LEU A 115 11.38 -2.18 5.70
N GLN A 116 12.52 -1.50 5.56
CA GLN A 116 13.14 -0.75 6.66
C GLN A 116 12.23 0.39 7.14
N ALA A 117 11.62 1.14 6.21
CA ALA A 117 10.67 2.18 6.58
C ALA A 117 9.43 1.63 7.28
N LEU A 118 8.89 0.49 6.81
CA LEU A 118 7.78 -0.19 7.48
C LEU A 118 8.18 -0.63 8.90
N HIS A 119 9.37 -1.18 9.10
CA HIS A 119 9.86 -1.54 10.44
C HIS A 119 9.97 -0.35 11.39
N ASN A 120 10.33 0.82 10.87
CA ASN A 120 10.49 2.03 11.70
C ASN A 120 9.15 2.70 12.04
N ILE A 121 8.15 2.58 11.16
CA ILE A 121 6.87 3.30 11.27
C ILE A 121 5.78 2.43 11.89
N LEU A 122 5.75 1.14 11.54
CA LEU A 122 4.73 0.22 12.00
C LEU A 122 5.05 -0.35 13.38
N PRO A 123 4.04 -0.55 14.23
CA PRO A 123 4.26 -1.20 15.51
C PRO A 123 4.73 -2.66 15.34
N GLU A 124 5.39 -3.19 16.36
CA GLU A 124 6.00 -4.53 16.32
C GLU A 124 4.97 -5.66 16.13
N ASP A 125 3.71 -5.44 16.50
CA ASP A 125 2.62 -6.41 16.33
C ASP A 125 1.80 -6.18 15.05
N ALA A 126 2.15 -5.19 14.21
CA ALA A 126 1.45 -4.93 12.96
C ALA A 126 1.59 -6.10 11.97
N ASN A 127 0.46 -6.43 11.35
CA ASN A 127 0.39 -7.40 10.26
C ASN A 127 0.51 -6.70 8.91
N VAL A 128 1.47 -7.14 8.09
CA VAL A 128 1.67 -6.67 6.72
C VAL A 128 1.43 -7.82 5.76
N TYR A 129 0.30 -7.75 5.06
CA TYR A 129 -0.12 -8.74 4.08
C TYR A 129 0.47 -8.43 2.71
N TYR A 130 0.86 -9.46 1.96
CA TYR A 130 1.30 -9.27 0.57
C TYR A 130 0.99 -10.47 -0.32
N SER A 131 0.87 -10.25 -1.63
CA SER A 131 0.41 -11.31 -2.55
C SER A 131 1.53 -11.94 -3.38
N PHE A 132 2.48 -11.14 -3.86
CA PHE A 132 3.49 -11.60 -4.82
C PHE A 132 4.91 -11.30 -4.33
N ASP A 133 5.83 -12.24 -4.50
CA ASP A 133 7.25 -12.00 -4.23
C ASP A 133 7.89 -11.24 -5.41
N HIS A 134 8.58 -10.13 -5.13
CA HIS A 134 9.36 -9.40 -6.13
C HIS A 134 10.86 -9.73 -5.97
N PRO A 135 11.61 -10.00 -7.05
CA PRO A 135 11.22 -9.89 -8.46
C PRO A 135 10.62 -11.16 -9.09
N THR A 136 10.56 -12.29 -8.36
CA THR A 136 10.31 -13.62 -8.95
C THR A 136 8.89 -13.86 -9.47
N GLN A 137 7.88 -13.15 -8.95
CA GLN A 137 6.47 -13.27 -9.36
C GLN A 137 5.93 -12.01 -10.06
N LEU A 138 6.82 -11.19 -10.64
CA LEU A 138 6.40 -9.95 -11.29
C LEU A 138 5.45 -10.19 -12.47
N ASP A 139 5.75 -11.17 -13.33
CA ASP A 139 4.93 -11.49 -14.51
C ASP A 139 3.56 -12.04 -14.10
N GLU A 140 3.52 -12.86 -13.04
CA GLU A 140 2.27 -13.38 -12.49
C GLU A 140 1.41 -12.23 -11.93
N TRP A 141 2.02 -11.29 -11.20
CA TRP A 141 1.32 -10.12 -10.71
C TRP A 141 0.72 -9.28 -11.86
N LYS A 142 1.48 -9.04 -12.93
CA LYS A 142 0.98 -8.28 -14.10
C LYS A 142 -0.26 -8.95 -14.69
N LEU A 143 -0.19 -10.26 -14.93
CA LEU A 143 -1.32 -11.04 -15.44
C LEU A 143 -2.55 -10.89 -14.53
N ARG A 144 -2.40 -11.11 -13.21
CA ARG A 144 -3.51 -11.00 -12.26
C ARG A 144 -4.05 -9.59 -12.12
N ALA A 145 -3.19 -8.59 -12.22
CA ALA A 145 -3.59 -7.19 -12.17
C ALA A 145 -4.44 -6.79 -13.39
N HIS A 146 -4.09 -7.30 -14.57
CA HIS A 146 -4.89 -7.17 -15.79
C HIS A 146 -6.25 -7.86 -15.68
N GLU A 147 -6.27 -9.12 -15.22
CA GLU A 147 -7.50 -9.89 -14.99
C GLU A 147 -8.44 -9.17 -14.01
N LEU A 148 -7.92 -8.65 -12.89
CA LEU A 148 -8.68 -7.87 -11.91
C LEU A 148 -9.32 -6.62 -12.52
N CYS A 149 -8.55 -5.91 -13.35
CA CYS A 149 -8.95 -4.64 -13.95
C CYS A 149 -9.80 -4.80 -15.22
N HIS A 150 -9.95 -6.02 -15.73
CA HIS A 150 -10.64 -6.36 -16.98
C HIS A 150 -10.07 -5.65 -18.22
N VAL A 151 -8.73 -5.66 -18.36
CA VAL A 151 -8.00 -5.01 -19.47
C VAL A 151 -6.88 -5.86 -20.00
#